data_AF-A0A1U8MH33-F1
#
_entry.id   AF-A0A1U8MH33-F1
#
_cell.length_a   1.000
_cell.length_b   1.000
_cell.length_c   1.000
_cell.angle_alpha   90.00
_cell.angle_beta   90.00
_cell.angle_gamma   90.00
#
_symmetry.space_group_name_H-M   'P 1'
#
loop_
_entity.id
_entity.type
_entity.pdbx_description
1 polymer ?
#
loop_
_entity_poly.entity_id
_entity_poly.type
_entity_poly.pdbx_seq_one_letter_code
_entity_poly.pdbx_strand_id
1 'polypeptide(L)'
;MGPTKTPGEDGFPALFYQKCWPIIGKDVMSYCLNVLNGAQSSFILRRPIFDNVILPYELLHTLKHKRVGKKGFMPVKLDMSKAYDRVEWGFVKRVMKKMGFNSDWVDLIMKCVTIVS
;
A
#
# COMPACT_ATOMS: atom_id res chain seq x y z
N MET A 1 -9.94 -16.01 7.36
CA MET A 1 -10.14 -15.66 8.79
C MET A 1 -11.63 -15.70 9.08
N GLY A 2 -12.07 -16.43 10.10
CA GLY A 2 -13.50 -16.48 10.47
C GLY A 2 -13.96 -15.15 11.11
N PRO A 3 -15.17 -14.66 10.82
CA PRO A 3 -15.67 -13.36 11.28
C PRO A 3 -15.89 -13.25 12.80
N THR A 4 -15.92 -14.38 13.51
CA THR A 4 -16.23 -14.48 14.96
C THR A 4 -15.04 -14.88 15.83
N LYS A 5 -13.81 -14.70 15.35
CA LYS A 5 -12.62 -14.92 16.19
C LYS A 5 -12.59 -13.97 17.38
N THR A 6 -11.91 -14.40 18.45
CA THR A 6 -11.71 -13.64 19.69
C THR A 6 -11.28 -12.19 19.38
N PRO A 7 -11.88 -11.19 20.05
CA PRO A 7 -11.50 -9.79 19.87
C PRO A 7 -10.01 -9.57 20.08
N GLY A 8 -9.44 -8.58 19.38
CA GLY A 8 -8.06 -8.15 19.62
C GLY A 8 -7.93 -7.45 20.96
N GLU A 9 -6.73 -6.94 21.27
CA GLU A 9 -6.48 -6.10 22.47
C GLU A 9 -7.33 -4.81 22.49
N ASP A 10 -7.95 -4.48 21.36
CA ASP A 10 -8.90 -3.38 21.17
C ASP A 10 -10.33 -3.71 21.63
N GLY A 11 -10.63 -4.97 21.97
CA GLY A 11 -11.96 -5.43 22.35
C GLY A 11 -12.97 -5.54 21.20
N PHE A 12 -12.56 -5.30 19.95
CA PHE A 12 -13.44 -5.39 18.79
C PHE A 12 -13.26 -6.69 18.01
N PRO A 13 -14.36 -7.39 17.65
CA PRO A 13 -14.27 -8.57 16.78
C PRO A 13 -13.94 -8.16 15.34
N ALA A 14 -13.28 -9.04 14.58
CA ALA A 14 -12.92 -8.80 13.18
C ALA A 14 -14.12 -8.37 12.29
N LEU A 15 -15.33 -8.80 12.64
CA LEU A 15 -16.57 -8.40 11.98
C LEU A 15 -16.85 -6.88 12.05
N PHE A 16 -16.45 -6.21 13.14
CA PHE A 16 -16.58 -4.76 13.29
C PHE A 16 -15.82 -4.05 12.17
N TYR A 17 -14.54 -4.40 11.99
CA TYR A 17 -13.70 -3.85 10.93
C TYR A 17 -14.23 -4.16 9.54
N GLN A 18 -14.73 -5.39 9.31
CA GLN A 18 -15.34 -5.74 8.01
C GLN A 18 -16.59 -4.92 7.69
N LYS A 19 -17.43 -4.61 8.69
CA LYS A 19 -18.63 -3.78 8.51
C LYS A 19 -18.30 -2.28 8.38
N CYS A 20 -17.29 -1.79 9.08
CA CYS A 20 -16.90 -0.39 9.04
C CYS A 20 -16.01 -0.05 7.84
N TRP A 21 -15.31 -1.03 7.27
CA TRP A 21 -14.39 -0.81 6.14
C TRP A 21 -15.04 -0.13 4.92
N PRO A 22 -16.27 -0.44 4.49
CA PRO A 22 -16.93 0.29 3.41
C PRO A 22 -17.17 1.78 3.71
N ILE A 23 -17.20 2.17 4.98
CA ILE A 23 -17.43 3.54 5.45
C ILE A 23 -16.12 4.32 5.43
N ILE A 24 -15.10 3.84 6.17
CA ILE A 24 -13.83 4.57 6.34
C ILE A 24 -12.80 4.26 5.26
N GLY A 25 -12.95 3.13 4.56
CA GLY A 25 -11.91 2.62 3.65
C GLY A 25 -11.69 3.53 2.45
N LYS A 26 -12.73 4.22 1.97
CA LYS A 26 -12.59 5.19 0.87
C LYS A 26 -11.74 6.39 1.28
N ASP A 27 -11.98 6.95 2.46
CA ASP A 27 -11.30 8.15 2.93
C ASP A 27 -9.83 7.85 3.25
N VAL A 28 -9.57 6.74 3.96
CA VAL A 28 -8.21 6.28 4.26
C VAL A 28 -7.44 5.99 2.97
N MET A 29 -8.07 5.31 2.01
CA MET A 29 -7.41 4.97 0.75
C MET A 29 -7.15 6.23 -0.10
N SER A 30 -8.10 7.16 -0.17
CA SER A 30 -7.91 8.43 -0.88
C SER A 30 -6.79 9.25 -0.27
N TYR A 31 -6.68 9.28 1.07
CA TYR A 31 -5.61 9.98 1.77
C TYR A 31 -4.23 9.39 1.44
N CYS A 32 -4.09 8.07 1.55
CA CYS A 32 -2.84 7.37 1.22
C CYS A 32 -2.46 7.54 -0.26
N LEU A 33 -3.43 7.51 -1.17
CA LEU A 33 -3.23 7.72 -2.61
C LEU A 33 -2.72 9.12 -2.95
N ASN A 34 -3.25 10.14 -2.28
CA ASN A 34 -2.79 11.52 -2.45
C ASN A 34 -1.33 11.66 -2.01
N VAL A 35 -0.91 10.93 -0.97
CA VAL A 35 0.48 10.96 -0.49
C VAL A 35 1.42 10.18 -1.40
N LEU A 36 0.96 9.06 -1.97
CA LEU A 36 1.77 8.16 -2.80
C LEU A 36 1.85 8.59 -4.29
N ASN A 37 1.46 9.83 -4.60
CA ASN A 37 1.60 10.44 -5.93
C ASN A 37 1.12 9.55 -7.09
N GLY A 38 -0.13 9.08 -7.07
CA GLY A 38 -0.92 8.62 -8.24
C GLY A 38 -0.40 7.45 -9.10
N ALA A 39 0.88 7.08 -9.01
CA ALA A 39 1.59 6.15 -9.86
C ALA A 39 1.56 4.71 -9.32
N GLN A 40 1.05 4.51 -8.10
CA GLN A 40 0.86 3.18 -7.55
C GLN A 40 -0.37 2.53 -8.18
N SER A 41 -0.20 1.44 -8.92
CA SER A 41 -1.28 0.68 -9.57
C SER A 41 -1.65 -0.61 -8.81
N SER A 42 -1.05 -0.86 -7.65
CA SER A 42 -1.29 -2.05 -6.81
C SER A 42 -1.99 -1.70 -5.49
N PHE A 43 -2.80 -2.64 -4.99
CA PHE A 43 -3.52 -2.56 -3.70
C PHE A 43 -4.55 -1.43 -3.57
N ILE A 44 -5.11 -0.96 -4.70
CA ILE A 44 -6.13 0.09 -4.72
C ILE A 44 -7.45 -0.51 -5.19
N LEU A 45 -8.52 -0.28 -4.42
CA LEU A 45 -9.86 -0.64 -4.83
C LEU A 45 -10.20 0.11 -6.12
N ARG A 46 -10.58 -0.63 -7.17
CA ARG A 46 -10.86 -0.17 -8.55
C ARG A 46 -9.67 -0.01 -9.51
N ARG A 47 -8.43 -0.35 -9.12
CA ARG A 47 -7.35 -0.57 -10.11
C ARG A 47 -7.17 -2.06 -10.34
N PRO A 48 -7.66 -2.61 -11.48
CA PRO A 48 -7.49 -4.03 -11.75
C PRO A 48 -6.00 -4.37 -11.88
N ILE A 49 -5.64 -5.61 -11.52
CA ILE A 49 -4.24 -6.08 -11.62
C ILE A 49 -3.70 -6.00 -13.05
N PHE A 50 -4.61 -5.99 -14.04
CA PHE A 50 -4.29 -5.82 -15.47
C PHE A 50 -3.56 -4.49 -15.77
N ASP A 51 -3.82 -3.41 -15.03
CA ASP A 51 -3.13 -2.13 -15.24
C ASP A 51 -1.62 -2.28 -15.01
N ASN A 52 -1.22 -3.11 -14.03
CA ASN A 52 0.19 -3.41 -13.75
C ASN A 52 0.88 -4.21 -14.86
N VAL A 53 0.10 -4.84 -15.76
CA VAL A 53 0.62 -5.60 -16.90
C VAL A 53 0.67 -4.70 -18.14
N ILE A 54 -0.40 -3.94 -18.38
CA ILE A 54 -0.54 -3.05 -19.54
C ILE A 54 0.56 -1.97 -19.53
N LEU A 55 0.84 -1.36 -18.37
CA LEU A 55 1.85 -0.31 -18.24
C LEU A 55 3.26 -0.74 -18.73
N PRO A 56 3.83 -1.88 -18.29
CA PRO A 56 5.07 -2.42 -18.86
C PRO A 56 5.02 -2.70 -20.36
N TYR A 57 3.88 -3.20 -20.87
CA TYR A 57 3.72 -3.48 -22.30
C TYR A 57 3.79 -2.19 -23.13
N GLU A 58 3.13 -1.12 -22.70
CA GLU A 58 3.19 0.21 -23.33
C GLU A 58 4.59 0.81 -23.26
N LEU A 59 5.26 0.65 -22.13
CA LEU A 59 6.65 1.08 -21.92
C LEU A 59 7.58 0.37 -22.91
N LEU A 60 7.52 -0.96 -22.99
CA LEU A 60 8.30 -1.77 -23.94
C LEU A 60 7.98 -1.42 -25.40
N HIS A 61 6.70 -1.19 -25.73
CA HIS A 61 6.29 -0.79 -27.08
C HIS A 61 6.90 0.57 -27.46
N THR A 62 6.83 1.55 -26.57
CA THR A 62 7.42 2.88 -26.77
C THR A 62 8.94 2.81 -26.94
N LEU A 63 9.60 1.97 -26.15
CA LEU A 63 11.04 1.72 -26.25
C LEU A 63 11.44 1.08 -27.58
N LYS A 64 10.64 0.15 -28.12
CA LYS A 64 10.88 -0.47 -29.42
C LYS A 64 10.77 0.53 -30.58
N HIS A 65 9.89 1.52 -30.48
CA HIS A 65 9.67 2.53 -31.53
C HIS A 65 10.59 3.75 -31.41
N LYS A 66 11.18 4.00 -30.24
CA LYS A 66 12.18 5.07 -30.01
C LYS A 66 13.63 4.57 -30.05
N ARG A 67 13.95 3.69 -31.01
CA ARG A 67 15.30 3.13 -31.19
C ARG A 67 16.31 4.10 -31.84
N VAL A 68 15.84 5.18 -32.46
CA VAL A 68 16.69 6.13 -33.20
C VAL A 68 16.55 7.53 -32.58
N GLY A 69 17.66 8.07 -32.09
CA GLY A 69 17.74 9.38 -31.45
C GLY A 69 18.90 9.46 -30.45
N LYS A 70 19.32 10.67 -30.05
CA LYS A 70 20.45 10.88 -29.12
C LYS A 70 20.13 10.52 -27.64
N LYS A 71 18.87 10.23 -27.30
CA LYS A 71 18.44 9.86 -25.94
C LYS A 71 17.91 8.43 -25.93
N GLY A 72 18.64 7.54 -25.24
CA GLY A 72 18.19 6.19 -24.94
C GLY A 72 17.29 6.17 -23.69
N PHE A 73 16.38 5.22 -23.65
CA PHE A 73 15.50 4.97 -22.50
C PHE A 73 15.73 3.54 -22.01
N MET A 74 15.78 3.35 -20.69
CA MET A 74 16.01 2.04 -20.07
C MET A 74 14.92 1.76 -19.03
N PRO A 75 14.15 0.67 -19.17
CA PRO A 75 13.23 0.23 -18.14
C PRO A 75 14.02 -0.42 -17.01
N VAL A 76 13.78 0.02 -15.77
CA VAL A 76 14.41 -0.57 -14.58
C VAL A 76 13.33 -1.24 -13.76
N LYS A 77 13.47 -2.54 -13.54
CA LYS A 77 12.62 -3.30 -12.63
C LYS A 77 13.29 -3.34 -11.26
N LEU A 78 12.62 -2.79 -10.26
CA LEU A 78 13.02 -2.88 -8.86
C LEU A 78 12.11 -3.87 -8.16
N ASP A 79 12.70 -4.83 -7.45
CA ASP A 79 11.99 -5.81 -6.64
C ASP A 79 12.59 -5.84 -5.24
N MET A 80 11.73 -5.98 -4.23
CA MET A 80 12.15 -5.98 -2.82
C MET A 80 12.03 -7.39 -2.26
N SER A 81 13.17 -8.00 -1.92
CA SER A 81 13.19 -9.30 -1.27
C SER A 81 12.57 -9.21 0.13
N LYS A 82 11.56 -10.04 0.42
CA LYS A 82 10.93 -10.11 1.77
C LYS A 82 10.51 -8.73 2.30
N ALA A 83 9.78 -7.97 1.48
CA ALA A 83 9.40 -6.60 1.80
C ALA A 83 8.77 -6.47 3.19
N TYR A 84 7.84 -7.34 3.57
CA TYR A 84 7.16 -7.28 4.87
C TYR A 84 8.07 -7.69 6.05
N ASP A 85 9.03 -8.59 5.84
CA ASP A 85 9.93 -9.04 6.92
C ASP A 85 11.06 -8.03 7.19
N ARG A 86 11.40 -7.20 6.20
CA ARG A 86 12.54 -6.27 6.26
C ARG A 86 12.15 -4.81 6.52
N VAL A 87 10.86 -4.52 6.69
CA VAL A 87 10.40 -3.16 6.98
C VAL A 87 10.80 -2.75 8.39
N GLU A 88 11.50 -1.62 8.53
CA GLU A 88 11.76 -1.01 9.84
C GLU A 88 10.47 -0.35 10.37
N TRP A 89 9.82 -0.99 11.34
CA TRP A 89 8.56 -0.47 11.90
C TRP A 89 8.70 0.89 12.57
N GLY A 90 9.88 1.22 13.12
CA GLY A 90 10.20 2.54 13.64
C GLY A 90 10.14 3.63 12.56
N PHE A 91 10.57 3.30 11.34
CA PHE A 91 10.43 4.19 10.19
C PHE A 91 8.96 4.38 9.81
N VAL A 92 8.17 3.31 9.75
CA VAL A 92 6.73 3.39 9.45
C VAL A 92 5.99 4.27 10.48
N LYS A 93 6.29 4.11 11.77
CA LYS A 93 5.72 4.96 12.84
C LYS A 93 6.01 6.44 12.60
N ARG A 94 7.26 6.78 12.25
CA ARG A 94 7.67 8.17 11.97
C ARG A 94 6.97 8.72 10.73
N VAL A 95 6.84 7.92 9.67
CA VAL A 95 6.14 8.31 8.44
C VAL A 95 4.66 8.59 8.73
N MET A 96 3.96 7.71 9.46
CA MET A 96 2.55 7.92 9.80
C MET A 96 2.34 9.18 10.65
N LYS A 97 3.21 9.43 11.63
CA LYS A 97 3.17 10.69 12.40
C LYS A 97 3.40 11.91 11.52
N LYS A 98 4.34 11.83 10.57
CA LYS A 98 4.63 12.92 9.63
C LYS A 98 3.49 13.14 8.62
N MET A 99 2.77 12.08 8.28
CA MET A 99 1.53 12.13 7.50
C MET A 99 0.34 12.62 8.32
N GLY A 100 0.50 13.10 9.55
CA GLY A 100 -0.59 13.72 10.31
C GLY A 100 -1.65 12.76 10.84
N PHE A 101 -1.37 11.46 10.88
CA PHE A 101 -2.26 10.51 11.55
C PHE A 101 -2.28 10.76 13.07
N ASN A 102 -3.45 10.60 13.69
CA ASN A 102 -3.62 10.72 15.15
C ASN A 102 -2.71 9.71 15.88
N SER A 103 -2.06 10.16 16.96
CA SER A 103 -1.14 9.33 17.78
C SER A 103 -1.78 8.04 18.27
N ASP A 104 -3.04 8.06 18.69
CA ASP A 104 -3.74 6.91 19.23
C ASP A 104 -3.97 5.84 18.15
N TRP A 105 -4.26 6.29 16.92
CA TRP A 105 -4.39 5.40 15.77
C TRP A 105 -3.05 4.78 15.35
N VAL A 106 -1.98 5.58 15.37
CA VAL A 106 -0.62 5.08 15.13
C VAL A 106 -0.23 4.07 16.19
N ASP A 107 -0.50 4.32 17.47
CA ASP A 107 -0.14 3.41 18.54
C ASP A 107 -0.97 2.12 18.51
N LEU A 108 -2.24 2.16 18.10
CA LEU A 108 -3.03 0.94 17.81
C LEU A 108 -2.38 0.09 16.71
N ILE A 109 -1.97 0.72 15.60
CA ILE A 109 -1.30 -0.01 14.51
C ILE A 109 0.03 -0.58 14.97
N MET A 110 0.80 0.18 15.74
CA MET A 110 2.09 -0.30 16.26
C MET A 110 1.90 -1.48 17.21
N LYS A 111 0.85 -1.52 18.03
CA LYS A 111 0.51 -2.70 18.84
C LYS A 111 0.24 -3.93 17.95
N CYS A 112 -0.53 -3.77 16.88
CA CYS A 112 -0.80 -4.86 15.94
C CYS A 112 0.48 -5.41 15.29
N VAL A 113 1.41 -4.52 14.93
CA VAL A 113 2.69 -4.89 14.31
C VAL A 113 3.61 -5.64 15.28
N THR A 114 3.64 -5.23 16.55
CA THR A 114 4.46 -5.90 17.58
C THR A 114 3.97 -7.29 17.95
N ILE A 115 2.69 -7.61 17.69
CA ILE A 115 2.13 -8.96 17.94
C ILE A 115 2.62 -9.97 16.89
N VAL A 116 2.98 -9.50 15.70
CA VAL A 116 3.32 -10.34 14.54
C VAL A 116 4.84 -10.42 14.29
N SER A 117 5.63 -9.57 14.94
CA SER A 117 7.10 -9.52 14.82
C SER A 117 7.80 -10.47 15.78
#